data_AF-A0A067R3B0-F1
#
_entry.id   AF-A0A067R3B0-F1
#
_cell.length_a   1.000
_cell.length_b   1.000
_cell.length_c   1.000
_cell.angle_alpha   90.00
_cell.angle_beta   90.00
_cell.angle_gamma   90.00
#
_symmetry.space_group_name_H-M   'P 1'
#
loop_
_entity.id
_entity.type
_entity.pdbx_description
1 polymer ?
#
loop_
_entity_poly.entity_id
_entity_poly.type
_entity_poly.pdbx_seq_one_letter_code
_entity_poly.pdbx_strand_id
1 'polypeptide(L)'
;MFAEVDVFISNYTLVDPEVYQLWVDGCSSSEAVTALNQRGVIQQSGATLELVASDVLDHYRTYSLLERLLHNPPKLAEQLAFQIEPQTRRLLIEKYYEFDDAVIRELLGKKLSSRHRKDLDEVSEKTCVLLKSCRRQFDNVKRVFKVVEDMQGSVVQNIKTNFLLPEELARRYGAVVFIACIKFETGKKKLQYLTFPDFYHCAQSIMASWTYVDKGVPEYDDKELDREFLLDLRELRILLEKEKEHKHLVCQKLKPQLLERSYQELDANFRSYTRALVGLACNLHRSRELRSLFLELVERCLEPWRQVSWSHTDLRNFLACYFQCALEMDVLREADLKSSWERYLTVVTSCLLRMYHT
;
A
#
# COMPACT_ATOMS: atom_id res chain seq x y z
N MET A 1 -49.34 -44.98 -14.45
CA MET A 1 -48.82 -43.61 -14.32
C MET A 1 -47.43 -43.77 -13.72
N PHE A 2 -46.39 -43.74 -14.54
CA PHE A 2 -45.01 -43.84 -14.05
C PHE A 2 -44.65 -42.46 -13.48
N ALA A 3 -44.19 -42.42 -12.23
CA ALA A 3 -43.64 -41.19 -11.67
C ALA A 3 -42.36 -40.87 -12.45
N GLU A 4 -42.36 -39.78 -13.23
CA GLU A 4 -41.13 -39.16 -13.73
C GLU A 4 -40.33 -38.75 -12.50
N VAL A 5 -39.27 -39.50 -12.21
CA VAL A 5 -38.27 -39.09 -11.23
C VAL A 5 -37.39 -38.06 -11.94
N ASP A 6 -37.63 -36.79 -11.64
CA ASP A 6 -36.81 -35.69 -12.11
C ASP A 6 -35.51 -35.69 -11.28
N VAL A 7 -34.50 -36.43 -11.77
CA VAL A 7 -33.18 -36.52 -11.10
C VAL A 7 -32.35 -35.30 -11.50
N PHE A 8 -32.34 -34.28 -10.65
CA PHE A 8 -31.45 -33.14 -10.80
C PHE A 8 -30.08 -33.48 -10.19
N ILE A 9 -29.09 -33.77 -11.03
CA ILE A 9 -27.70 -33.94 -10.59
C ILE A 9 -27.05 -32.56 -10.53
N SER A 10 -26.98 -31.97 -9.34
CA SER A 10 -26.20 -30.75 -9.12
C SER A 10 -24.74 -31.11 -8.82
N ASN A 11 -23.77 -30.54 -9.55
CA ASN A 11 -22.34 -30.77 -9.33
C ASN A 11 -21.68 -29.64 -8.51
N TYR A 12 -22.38 -29.12 -7.50
CA TYR A 12 -21.86 -28.01 -6.70
C TYR A 12 -20.46 -28.33 -6.18
N THR A 13 -19.51 -27.49 -6.58
CA THR A 13 -18.14 -27.58 -6.10
C THR A 13 -18.11 -27.01 -4.70
N LEU A 14 -18.01 -27.89 -3.71
CA LEU A 14 -17.88 -27.52 -2.31
C LEU A 14 -16.48 -26.96 -2.08
N VAL A 15 -16.42 -25.87 -1.33
CA VAL A 15 -15.17 -25.22 -0.93
C VAL A 15 -15.26 -25.02 0.58
N ASP A 16 -14.41 -25.73 1.31
CA ASP A 16 -14.18 -25.46 2.72
C ASP A 16 -13.27 -24.22 2.86
N PRO A 17 -13.76 -23.10 3.44
CA PRO A 17 -12.98 -21.87 3.58
C PRO A 17 -11.70 -22.04 4.43
N GLU A 18 -11.72 -22.90 5.44
CA GLU A 18 -10.59 -23.13 6.33
C GLU A 18 -9.50 -23.94 5.64
N VAL A 19 -9.88 -25.01 4.94
CA VAL A 19 -8.96 -25.80 4.12
C VAL A 19 -8.40 -24.95 2.98
N TYR A 20 -9.23 -24.08 2.39
CA TYR A 20 -8.79 -23.16 1.34
C TYR A 20 -7.77 -22.15 1.85
N GLN A 21 -7.98 -21.58 3.03
CA GLN A 21 -7.03 -20.66 3.65
C GLN A 21 -5.67 -21.34 3.89
N LEU A 22 -5.65 -22.57 4.43
CA LEU A 22 -4.40 -23.33 4.62
C LEU A 22 -3.67 -23.60 3.30
N TRP A 23 -4.42 -23.87 2.22
CA TRP A 23 -3.84 -24.04 0.89
C TRP A 23 -3.24 -22.74 0.33
N VAL A 24 -3.94 -21.61 0.51
CA VAL A 24 -3.51 -20.25 0.13
C VAL A 24 -2.27 -19.81 0.92
N ASP A 25 -2.21 -20.17 2.21
CA ASP A 25 -1.08 -19.93 3.12
C ASP A 25 0.13 -20.78 2.75
N GLY A 26 -0.05 -21.78 1.89
CA GLY A 26 1.03 -22.57 1.31
C GLY A 26 1.31 -23.88 2.03
N CYS A 27 0.49 -24.27 3.00
CA CYS A 27 0.60 -25.57 3.68
C CYS A 27 0.42 -26.71 2.67
N SER A 28 1.17 -27.79 2.86
CA SER A 28 0.91 -29.10 2.26
C SER A 28 -0.37 -29.72 2.83
N SER A 29 -0.91 -30.74 2.16
CA SER A 29 -2.11 -31.44 2.64
C SER A 29 -1.88 -32.07 4.03
N SER A 30 -0.69 -32.62 4.29
CA SER A 30 -0.34 -33.21 5.59
C SER A 30 -0.29 -32.15 6.71
N GLU A 31 0.30 -30.99 6.44
CA GLU A 31 0.35 -29.88 7.39
C GLU A 31 -1.05 -29.34 7.68
N ALA A 32 -1.90 -29.22 6.65
CA ALA A 32 -3.28 -28.78 6.82
C ALA A 32 -4.10 -29.74 7.68
N VAL A 33 -3.98 -31.05 7.46
CA VAL A 33 -4.62 -32.08 8.31
C VAL A 33 -4.16 -31.95 9.76
N THR A 34 -2.86 -31.74 9.97
CA THR A 34 -2.30 -31.55 11.32
C THR A 34 -2.87 -30.29 11.99
N ALA A 35 -2.96 -29.18 11.25
CA ALA A 35 -3.52 -27.93 11.74
C ALA A 35 -5.02 -28.06 12.10
N LEU A 36 -5.81 -28.70 11.24
CA LEU A 36 -7.24 -28.95 11.49
C LEU A 36 -7.47 -29.87 12.69
N ASN A 37 -6.63 -30.89 12.85
CA ASN A 37 -6.67 -31.76 14.02
C ASN A 37 -6.38 -30.99 15.32
N GLN A 38 -5.37 -30.11 15.31
CA GLN A 38 -5.05 -29.25 16.46
C GLN A 38 -6.20 -28.27 16.80
N ARG A 39 -6.98 -27.86 15.81
CA ARG A 39 -8.17 -27.01 15.98
C ARG A 39 -9.43 -27.78 16.41
N GLY A 40 -9.33 -29.10 16.55
CA GLY A 40 -10.38 -29.94 17.10
C GLY A 40 -11.42 -30.43 16.09
N VAL A 41 -11.09 -30.47 14.80
CA VAL A 41 -12.06 -30.87 13.75
C VAL A 41 -12.60 -32.29 13.95
N ILE A 42 -11.79 -33.19 14.51
CA ILE A 42 -12.18 -34.58 14.80
C ILE A 42 -13.26 -34.63 15.88
N GLN A 43 -13.08 -33.85 16.96
CA GLN A 43 -14.03 -33.78 18.07
C GLN A 43 -15.35 -33.13 17.64
N GLN A 44 -15.29 -32.17 16.72
CA GLN A 44 -16.46 -31.45 16.21
C GLN A 44 -17.27 -32.29 15.20
N SER A 45 -16.59 -32.99 14.29
CA SER A 45 -17.23 -33.76 13.22
C SER A 45 -17.55 -35.22 13.60
N GLY A 46 -16.83 -35.79 14.57
CA GLY A 46 -16.86 -37.23 14.86
C GLY A 46 -16.17 -38.10 13.80
N ALA A 47 -15.51 -37.50 12.80
CA ALA A 47 -14.81 -38.20 11.73
C ALA A 47 -13.44 -38.72 12.17
N THR A 48 -12.94 -39.78 11.54
CA THR A 48 -11.57 -40.26 11.78
C THR A 48 -10.54 -39.34 11.13
N LEU A 49 -9.32 -39.33 11.65
CA LEU A 49 -8.21 -38.56 11.08
C LEU A 49 -7.94 -38.93 9.61
N GLU A 50 -8.12 -40.20 9.24
CA GLU A 50 -7.97 -40.71 7.88
C GLU A 50 -9.01 -40.12 6.93
N LEU A 51 -10.27 -40.00 7.37
CA LEU A 51 -11.34 -39.38 6.59
C LEU A 51 -11.07 -37.88 6.38
N VAL A 52 -10.64 -37.17 7.42
CA VAL A 52 -10.21 -35.76 7.31
C VAL A 52 -9.05 -35.63 6.33
N ALA A 53 -8.07 -36.53 6.39
CA ALA A 53 -6.92 -36.50 5.48
C ALA A 53 -7.32 -36.73 4.02
N SER A 54 -8.23 -37.66 3.76
CA SER A 54 -8.77 -37.87 2.42
C SER A 54 -9.54 -36.65 1.91
N ASP A 55 -10.40 -36.08 2.75
CA ASP A 55 -11.21 -34.91 2.40
C ASP A 55 -10.33 -33.68 2.08
N VAL A 56 -9.33 -33.39 2.92
CA VAL A 56 -8.35 -32.31 2.67
C VAL A 56 -7.60 -32.55 1.36
N LEU A 57 -7.22 -33.79 1.06
CA LEU A 57 -6.50 -34.10 -0.17
C LEU A 57 -7.37 -33.85 -1.42
N ASP A 58 -8.66 -34.18 -1.36
CA ASP A 58 -9.59 -33.95 -2.46
C ASP A 58 -9.90 -32.46 -2.67
N HIS A 59 -10.02 -31.69 -1.58
CA HIS A 59 -10.07 -30.23 -1.65
C HIS A 59 -8.80 -29.66 -2.30
N TYR A 60 -7.61 -30.10 -1.89
CA TYR A 60 -6.33 -29.63 -2.44
C TYR A 60 -6.18 -29.93 -3.94
N ARG A 61 -6.66 -31.08 -4.40
CA ARG A 61 -6.72 -31.41 -5.84
C ARG A 61 -7.64 -30.45 -6.57
N THR A 62 -8.82 -30.20 -6.03
CA THR A 62 -9.81 -29.25 -6.58
C THR A 62 -9.22 -27.83 -6.67
N TYR A 63 -8.58 -27.34 -5.61
CA TYR A 63 -7.96 -26.01 -5.59
C TYR A 63 -6.84 -25.86 -6.61
N SER A 64 -6.06 -26.92 -6.83
CA SER A 64 -5.02 -26.93 -7.86
C SER A 64 -5.60 -26.82 -9.28
N LEU A 65 -6.81 -27.35 -9.52
CA LEU A 65 -7.52 -27.15 -10.78
C LEU A 65 -8.07 -25.73 -10.91
N LEU A 66 -8.63 -25.19 -9.83
CA LEU A 66 -9.17 -23.82 -9.77
C LEU A 66 -8.09 -22.73 -9.89
N GLU A 67 -6.86 -23.00 -9.46
CA GLU A 67 -5.76 -22.04 -9.47
C GLU A 67 -5.54 -21.38 -10.84
N ARG A 68 -5.62 -22.17 -11.92
CA ARG A 68 -5.47 -21.66 -13.29
C ARG A 68 -6.55 -20.65 -13.66
N LEU A 69 -7.76 -20.82 -13.12
CA LEU A 69 -8.88 -19.90 -13.33
C LEU A 69 -8.73 -18.65 -12.45
N LEU A 70 -8.17 -18.78 -11.25
CA LEU A 70 -7.89 -17.64 -10.36
C LEU A 70 -6.82 -16.70 -10.92
N HIS A 71 -5.97 -17.16 -11.82
CA HIS A 71 -5.09 -16.28 -12.60
C HIS A 71 -5.85 -15.30 -13.51
N ASN A 72 -7.08 -15.60 -13.90
CA ASN A 72 -7.93 -14.73 -14.70
C ASN A 72 -9.36 -14.77 -14.14
N PRO A 73 -9.65 -14.00 -13.07
CA PRO A 73 -10.90 -14.10 -12.32
C PRO A 73 -12.20 -14.07 -13.15
N PRO A 74 -12.33 -13.26 -14.23
CA PRO A 74 -13.47 -13.34 -15.14
C PRO A 74 -13.75 -14.75 -15.69
N LYS A 75 -12.71 -15.52 -16.02
CA LYS A 75 -12.85 -16.89 -16.53
C LYS A 75 -13.38 -17.88 -15.50
N LEU A 76 -13.25 -17.60 -14.20
CA LEU A 76 -13.86 -18.42 -13.15
C LEU A 76 -15.40 -18.40 -13.24
N ALA A 77 -15.97 -17.30 -13.77
CA ALA A 77 -17.41 -17.17 -13.95
C ALA A 77 -17.93 -17.78 -15.26
N GLU A 78 -17.11 -17.79 -16.31
CA GLU A 78 -17.49 -18.26 -17.65
C GLU A 78 -17.38 -19.78 -17.83
N GLN A 79 -16.57 -20.45 -16.99
CA GLN A 79 -16.34 -21.88 -17.09
C GLN A 79 -17.55 -22.71 -16.61
N LEU A 80 -17.74 -23.90 -17.19
CA LEU A 80 -18.84 -24.82 -16.91
C LEU A 80 -18.43 -26.07 -16.11
N ALA A 81 -17.14 -26.25 -15.83
CA ALA A 81 -16.61 -27.44 -15.18
C ALA A 81 -16.90 -27.48 -13.67
N PHE A 82 -16.90 -26.32 -13.02
CA PHE A 82 -17.14 -26.15 -11.59
C PHE A 82 -18.39 -25.29 -11.37
N GLN A 83 -19.46 -25.87 -10.83
CA GLN A 83 -20.61 -25.09 -10.38
C GLN A 83 -20.29 -24.44 -9.02
N ILE A 84 -19.90 -23.16 -9.05
CA ILE A 84 -19.51 -22.40 -7.86
C ILE A 84 -20.46 -21.21 -7.67
N GLU A 85 -21.01 -21.08 -6.46
CA GLU A 85 -21.89 -19.97 -6.13
C GLU A 85 -21.19 -18.60 -6.24
N PRO A 86 -21.90 -17.51 -6.56
CA PRO A 86 -21.32 -16.17 -6.62
C PRO A 86 -20.58 -15.72 -5.35
N GLN A 87 -21.05 -16.13 -4.17
CA GLN A 87 -20.42 -15.80 -2.90
C GLN A 87 -19.07 -16.53 -2.74
N THR A 88 -19.07 -17.84 -2.99
CA THR A 88 -17.86 -18.68 -2.97
C THR A 88 -16.84 -18.24 -4.02
N ARG A 89 -17.26 -17.82 -5.22
CA ARG A 89 -16.35 -17.25 -6.23
C ARG A 89 -15.63 -16.01 -5.71
N ARG A 90 -16.36 -15.09 -5.06
CA ARG A 90 -15.77 -13.88 -4.46
C ARG A 90 -14.77 -14.26 -3.36
N LEU A 91 -15.14 -15.19 -2.47
CA LEU A 91 -14.23 -15.71 -1.44
C LEU A 91 -12.94 -16.28 -2.04
N LEU A 92 -13.05 -17.15 -3.04
CA LEU A 92 -11.90 -17.76 -3.71
C LEU A 92 -10.98 -16.70 -4.31
N ILE A 93 -11.54 -15.74 -5.04
CA ILE A 93 -10.77 -14.65 -5.67
C ILE A 93 -10.12 -13.77 -4.60
N GLU A 94 -10.88 -13.28 -3.62
CA GLU A 94 -10.40 -12.39 -2.58
C GLU A 94 -9.25 -13.03 -1.79
N LYS A 95 -9.45 -14.26 -1.28
CA LYS A 95 -8.44 -15.00 -0.53
C LYS A 95 -7.23 -15.36 -1.38
N TYR A 96 -7.42 -15.71 -2.65
CA TYR A 96 -6.30 -15.99 -3.54
C TYR A 96 -5.47 -14.75 -3.87
N TYR A 97 -6.02 -13.54 -3.80
CA TYR A 97 -5.28 -12.29 -4.04
C TYR A 97 -4.90 -11.55 -2.76
N GLU A 98 -5.36 -11.99 -1.59
CA GLU A 98 -4.91 -11.46 -0.31
C GLU A 98 -3.40 -11.68 -0.14
N PHE A 99 -2.71 -10.67 0.40
CA PHE A 99 -1.28 -10.69 0.62
C PHE A 99 -0.91 -10.23 2.02
N ASP A 100 0.27 -10.66 2.45
CA ASP A 100 0.88 -10.30 3.73
C ASP A 100 1.72 -9.02 3.59
N ASP A 101 1.58 -8.12 4.56
CA ASP A 101 2.25 -6.83 4.55
C ASP A 101 3.77 -6.92 4.62
N ALA A 102 4.31 -7.89 5.38
CA ALA A 102 5.74 -8.10 5.49
C ALA A 102 6.31 -8.65 4.18
N VAL A 103 5.57 -9.54 3.51
CA VAL A 103 5.96 -10.03 2.17
C VAL A 103 5.99 -8.88 1.18
N ILE A 104 4.91 -8.10 1.04
CA ILE A 104 4.88 -6.98 0.09
C ILE A 104 5.95 -5.95 0.42
N ARG A 105 6.21 -5.67 1.69
CA ARG A 105 7.29 -4.78 2.12
C ARG A 105 8.66 -5.19 1.56
N GLU A 106 8.96 -6.49 1.51
CA GLU A 106 10.21 -7.01 0.94
C GLU A 106 10.21 -7.05 -0.60
N LEU A 107 9.02 -7.01 -1.23
CA LEU A 107 8.87 -6.95 -2.69
C LEU A 107 8.94 -5.52 -3.23
N LEU A 108 8.54 -4.51 -2.44
CA LEU A 108 8.60 -3.11 -2.85
C LEU A 108 10.03 -2.69 -3.22
N GLY A 109 10.15 -1.89 -4.29
CA GLY A 109 11.44 -1.36 -4.78
C GLY A 109 12.26 -2.37 -5.60
N LYS A 110 11.86 -3.64 -5.65
CA LYS A 110 12.43 -4.63 -6.58
C LYS A 110 11.68 -4.58 -7.91
N LYS A 111 12.37 -4.85 -9.03
CA LYS A 111 11.67 -4.98 -10.32
C LYS A 111 10.77 -6.20 -10.30
N LEU A 112 9.53 -6.07 -10.74
CA LEU A 112 8.55 -7.17 -10.84
C LEU A 112 8.84 -8.12 -12.03
N SER A 113 10.08 -8.63 -12.09
CA SER A 113 10.57 -9.52 -13.14
C SER A 113 10.73 -10.95 -12.64
N SER A 114 10.68 -11.94 -13.54
CA SER A 114 10.87 -13.36 -13.21
C SER A 114 12.20 -13.67 -12.51
N ARG A 115 13.21 -12.80 -12.64
CA ARG A 115 14.52 -12.98 -12.00
C ARG A 115 14.42 -12.95 -10.46
N HIS A 116 13.61 -12.06 -9.91
CA HIS A 116 13.45 -11.90 -8.45
C HIS A 116 12.59 -13.00 -7.80
N ARG A 117 12.01 -13.90 -8.59
CA ARG A 117 11.29 -15.08 -8.08
C ARG A 117 12.23 -16.04 -7.35
N LYS A 118 13.53 -16.05 -7.69
CA LYS A 118 14.54 -16.91 -7.05
C LYS A 118 14.96 -16.44 -5.66
N ASP A 119 14.71 -15.17 -5.34
CA ASP A 119 15.10 -14.58 -4.05
C ASP A 119 13.95 -14.67 -3.01
N LEU A 120 12.88 -15.40 -3.34
CA LEU A 120 11.72 -15.54 -2.46
C LEU A 120 11.97 -16.48 -1.28
N ASP A 121 13.01 -17.32 -1.33
CA ASP A 121 13.48 -18.11 -0.19
C ASP A 121 13.94 -17.18 0.96
N GLU A 122 14.73 -16.14 0.65
CA GLU A 122 15.13 -15.12 1.64
C GLU A 122 13.92 -14.35 2.19
N VAL A 123 12.93 -14.03 1.35
CA VAL A 123 11.70 -13.36 1.79
C VAL A 123 10.91 -14.28 2.73
N SER A 124 10.81 -15.57 2.42
CA SER A 124 10.15 -16.56 3.28
C SER A 124 10.81 -16.65 4.64
N GLU A 125 12.15 -16.74 4.69
CA GLU A 125 12.92 -16.78 5.93
C GLU A 125 12.73 -15.51 6.78
N LYS A 126 12.75 -14.33 6.16
CA LYS A 126 12.60 -13.04 6.85
C LYS A 126 11.21 -12.80 7.43
N THR A 127 10.18 -13.20 6.68
CA THR A 127 8.78 -12.89 7.02
C THR A 127 8.09 -14.01 7.78
N CYS A 128 8.73 -15.18 7.87
CA CYS A 128 8.14 -16.42 8.38
C CYS A 128 6.88 -16.85 7.62
N VAL A 129 6.65 -16.32 6.41
CA VAL A 129 5.56 -16.76 5.52
C VAL A 129 6.07 -17.90 4.66
N LEU A 130 5.27 -18.95 4.47
CA LEU A 130 5.68 -20.11 3.68
C LEU A 130 6.00 -19.71 2.24
N LEU A 131 7.09 -20.28 1.71
CA LEU A 131 7.60 -20.00 0.37
C LEU A 131 6.56 -20.11 -0.74
N LYS A 132 5.65 -21.09 -0.63
CA LYS A 132 4.54 -21.27 -1.60
C LYS A 132 3.61 -20.05 -1.61
N SER A 133 3.27 -19.49 -0.44
CA SER A 133 2.47 -18.27 -0.32
C SER A 133 3.25 -17.04 -0.80
N CYS A 134 4.54 -16.90 -0.44
CA CYS A 134 5.39 -15.82 -0.98
C CYS A 134 5.41 -15.81 -2.52
N ARG A 135 5.52 -16.99 -3.14
CA ARG A 135 5.46 -17.16 -4.61
C ARG A 135 4.11 -16.75 -5.20
N ARG A 136 3.01 -17.19 -4.58
CA ARG A 136 1.65 -16.79 -4.98
C ARG A 136 1.48 -15.26 -4.94
N GLN A 137 1.84 -14.64 -3.81
CA GLN A 137 1.71 -13.20 -3.62
C GLN A 137 2.53 -12.41 -4.63
N PHE A 138 3.79 -12.81 -4.85
CA PHE A 138 4.64 -12.20 -5.89
C PHE A 138 4.04 -12.33 -7.30
N ASP A 139 3.58 -13.54 -7.66
CA ASP A 139 2.99 -13.80 -8.97
C ASP A 139 1.70 -13.00 -9.17
N ASN A 140 0.88 -12.83 -8.13
CA ASN A 140 -0.32 -11.99 -8.17
C ASN A 140 0.02 -10.52 -8.36
N VAL A 141 0.96 -9.97 -7.58
CA VAL A 141 1.43 -8.57 -7.76
C VAL A 141 1.93 -8.35 -9.17
N LYS A 142 2.76 -9.26 -9.68
CA LYS A 142 3.29 -9.19 -11.05
C LYS A 142 2.17 -9.27 -12.09
N ARG A 143 1.16 -10.12 -11.88
CA ARG A 143 0.02 -10.26 -12.80
C ARG A 143 -0.82 -9.01 -12.82
N VAL A 144 -1.16 -8.46 -11.66
CA VAL A 144 -1.90 -7.21 -11.52
C VAL A 144 -1.15 -6.08 -12.20
N PHE A 145 0.13 -5.89 -11.86
CA PHE A 145 0.97 -4.85 -12.44
C PHE A 145 0.99 -4.91 -13.96
N LYS A 146 1.27 -6.08 -14.54
CA LYS A 146 1.32 -6.26 -16.01
C LYS A 146 0.03 -5.95 -16.74
N VAL A 147 -1.11 -6.21 -16.11
CA VAL A 147 -2.41 -5.95 -16.73
C VAL A 147 -2.72 -4.46 -16.72
N VAL A 148 -2.38 -3.76 -15.63
CA VAL A 148 -2.81 -2.36 -15.43
C VAL A 148 -1.74 -1.31 -15.72
N GLU A 149 -0.47 -1.67 -15.87
CA GLU A 149 0.63 -0.72 -16.09
C GLU A 149 0.43 0.13 -17.35
N ASP A 150 -0.13 -0.47 -18.42
CA ASP A 150 -0.38 0.20 -19.70
C ASP A 150 -1.83 0.70 -19.87
N MET A 151 -2.73 0.44 -18.89
CA MET A 151 -4.13 0.88 -18.97
C MET A 151 -4.30 2.33 -18.52
N GLN A 152 -5.08 3.13 -19.26
CA GLN A 152 -5.48 4.47 -18.80
C GLN A 152 -6.60 4.39 -17.76
N GLY A 153 -6.87 5.52 -17.09
CA GLY A 153 -7.91 5.64 -16.08
C GLY A 153 -7.43 5.27 -14.67
N SER A 154 -8.39 5.08 -13.76
CA SER A 154 -8.06 4.72 -12.38
C SER A 154 -7.54 3.29 -12.28
N VAL A 155 -6.32 3.13 -11.75
CA VAL A 155 -5.72 1.83 -11.43
C VAL A 155 -6.63 1.00 -10.54
N VAL A 156 -7.25 1.61 -9.53
CA VAL A 156 -8.14 0.89 -8.60
C VAL A 156 -9.32 0.29 -9.35
N GLN A 157 -9.96 1.08 -10.23
CA GLN A 157 -11.10 0.61 -11.01
C GLN A 157 -10.69 -0.43 -12.06
N ASN A 158 -9.52 -0.26 -12.69
CA ASN A 158 -8.95 -1.24 -13.61
C ASN A 158 -8.68 -2.58 -12.91
N ILE A 159 -8.14 -2.56 -11.70
CA ILE A 159 -7.91 -3.77 -10.89
C ILE A 159 -9.25 -4.44 -10.53
N LYS A 160 -10.22 -3.68 -10.03
CA LYS A 160 -11.55 -4.23 -9.68
C LYS A 160 -12.22 -4.89 -10.88
N THR A 161 -12.15 -4.27 -12.05
CA THR A 161 -12.82 -4.77 -13.25
C THR A 161 -12.15 -6.02 -13.80
N ASN A 162 -10.81 -6.04 -13.86
CA ASN A 162 -10.06 -7.16 -14.46
C ASN A 162 -9.84 -8.34 -13.50
N PHE A 163 -9.81 -8.09 -12.19
CA PHE A 163 -9.51 -9.11 -11.18
C PHE A 163 -10.67 -9.39 -10.23
N LEU A 164 -11.78 -8.64 -10.32
CA LEU A 164 -12.98 -8.81 -9.49
C LEU A 164 -12.67 -8.70 -7.98
N LEU A 165 -11.65 -7.91 -7.62
CA LEU A 165 -11.24 -7.71 -6.23
C LEU A 165 -12.16 -6.72 -5.50
N PRO A 166 -12.32 -6.87 -4.17
CA PRO A 166 -12.98 -5.84 -3.37
C PRO A 166 -12.18 -4.54 -3.37
N GLU A 167 -12.89 -3.43 -3.12
CA GLU A 167 -12.36 -2.06 -3.16
C GLU A 167 -11.06 -1.89 -2.36
N GLU A 168 -11.00 -2.40 -1.13
CA GLU A 168 -9.83 -2.23 -0.26
C GLU A 168 -8.60 -2.98 -0.80
N LEU A 169 -8.78 -4.22 -1.27
CA LEU A 169 -7.68 -5.00 -1.83
C LEU A 169 -7.19 -4.39 -3.15
N ALA A 170 -8.10 -3.88 -3.97
CA ALA A 170 -7.76 -3.15 -5.19
C ALA A 170 -6.96 -1.87 -4.89
N ARG A 171 -7.31 -1.10 -3.84
CA ARG A 171 -6.54 0.07 -3.40
C ARG A 171 -5.13 -0.31 -2.93
N ARG A 172 -5.01 -1.40 -2.16
CA ARG A 172 -3.70 -1.90 -1.70
C ARG A 172 -2.80 -2.34 -2.87
N TYR A 173 -3.34 -3.08 -3.84
CA TYR A 173 -2.62 -3.38 -5.08
C TYR A 173 -2.28 -2.13 -5.89
N GLY A 174 -3.21 -1.18 -5.98
CA GLY A 174 -3.01 0.08 -6.69
C GLY A 174 -1.83 0.88 -6.14
N ALA A 175 -1.66 0.92 -4.82
CA ALA A 175 -0.48 1.53 -4.20
C ALA A 175 0.83 0.80 -4.56
N VAL A 176 0.83 -0.54 -4.61
CA VAL A 176 2.00 -1.32 -5.05
C VAL A 176 2.36 -1.00 -6.50
N VAL A 177 1.35 -0.93 -7.38
CA VAL A 177 1.54 -0.55 -8.79
C VAL A 177 2.08 0.87 -8.89
N PHE A 178 1.46 1.83 -8.22
CA PHE A 178 1.89 3.22 -8.20
C PHE A 178 3.35 3.37 -7.74
N ILE A 179 3.73 2.74 -6.63
CA ILE A 179 5.10 2.74 -6.11
C ILE A 179 6.09 2.18 -7.15
N ALA A 180 5.70 1.11 -7.85
CA ALA A 180 6.52 0.49 -8.88
C ALA A 180 6.64 1.34 -10.16
N CYS A 181 5.56 2.00 -10.59
CA CYS A 181 5.54 2.89 -11.76
C CYS A 181 6.44 4.11 -11.55
N ILE A 182 6.31 4.79 -10.40
CA ILE A 182 7.16 5.94 -10.04
C ILE A 182 8.60 5.51 -9.74
N LYS A 183 8.80 4.25 -9.33
CA LYS A 183 10.08 3.65 -8.92
C LYS A 183 10.65 4.29 -7.66
N PHE A 184 9.80 4.50 -6.65
CA PHE A 184 10.27 4.99 -5.35
C PHE A 184 11.30 4.03 -4.74
N GLU A 185 12.31 4.61 -4.11
CA GLU A 185 13.32 3.87 -3.36
C GLU A 185 12.74 3.48 -1.98
N THR A 186 12.54 2.18 -1.75
CA THR A 186 12.00 1.63 -0.50
C THR A 186 12.97 0.67 0.22
N GLY A 187 14.06 0.27 -0.48
CA GLY A 187 15.01 -0.75 -0.02
C GLY A 187 16.23 -0.22 0.76
N LYS A 188 16.34 1.10 0.99
CA LYS A 188 17.48 1.68 1.70
C LYS A 188 17.45 1.28 3.18
N LYS A 189 18.62 1.08 3.80
CA LYS A 189 18.76 0.68 5.21
C LYS A 189 17.96 1.59 6.17
N LYS A 190 18.02 2.90 5.95
CA LYS A 190 17.28 3.89 6.74
C LYS A 190 15.75 3.76 6.64
N LEU A 191 15.22 3.06 5.65
CA LEU A 191 13.78 2.82 5.46
C LEU A 191 13.32 1.46 5.99
N GLN A 192 14.22 0.63 6.52
CA GLN A 192 13.89 -0.74 6.95
C GLN A 192 12.88 -0.79 8.12
N TYR A 193 12.84 0.25 8.94
CA TYR A 193 11.87 0.33 10.05
C TYR A 193 10.43 0.58 9.57
N LEU A 194 10.24 1.03 8.33
CA LEU A 194 8.91 1.28 7.77
C LEU A 194 8.27 0.00 7.26
N THR A 195 6.97 -0.10 7.44
CA THR A 195 6.14 -1.25 7.05
C THR A 195 5.38 -0.97 5.74
N PHE A 196 4.77 -1.99 5.13
CA PHE A 196 3.90 -1.76 3.96
C PHE A 196 2.76 -0.78 4.28
N PRO A 197 2.04 -0.87 5.41
CA PRO A 197 1.03 0.12 5.79
C PRO A 197 1.51 1.58 5.78
N ASP A 198 2.79 1.83 6.13
CA ASP A 198 3.36 3.17 6.07
C ASP A 198 3.51 3.65 4.62
N PHE A 199 4.07 2.82 3.75
CA PHE A 199 4.18 3.13 2.31
C PHE A 199 2.82 3.23 1.63
N TYR A 200 1.87 2.37 2.01
CA TYR A 200 0.50 2.40 1.50
C TYR A 200 -0.17 3.74 1.81
N HIS A 201 -0.11 4.18 3.06
CA HIS A 201 -0.70 5.47 3.48
C HIS A 201 -0.07 6.66 2.73
N CYS A 202 1.25 6.67 2.61
CA CYS A 202 1.95 7.73 1.89
C CYS A 202 1.62 7.70 0.40
N ALA A 203 1.62 6.53 -0.24
CA ALA A 203 1.26 6.36 -1.63
C ALA A 203 -0.18 6.83 -1.90
N GLN A 204 -1.14 6.49 -1.04
CA GLN A 204 -2.53 6.97 -1.16
C GLN A 204 -2.62 8.49 -1.04
N SER A 205 -1.88 9.10 -0.11
CA SER A 205 -1.84 10.57 0.05
C SER A 205 -1.28 11.26 -1.21
N ILE A 206 -0.19 10.71 -1.76
CA ILE A 206 0.43 11.18 -3.00
C ILE A 206 -0.51 10.97 -4.18
N MET A 207 -1.10 9.79 -4.35
CA MET A 207 -2.02 9.50 -5.44
C MET A 207 -3.23 10.44 -5.42
N ALA A 208 -3.82 10.66 -4.24
CA ALA A 208 -5.01 11.50 -4.10
C ALA A 208 -4.74 12.98 -4.39
N SER A 209 -3.52 13.45 -4.14
CA SER A 209 -3.24 14.89 -4.16
C SER A 209 -2.23 15.31 -5.21
N TRP A 210 -1.31 14.47 -5.69
CA TRP A 210 -0.22 14.86 -6.62
C TRP A 210 -0.36 14.26 -8.01
N THR A 211 -1.39 13.45 -8.26
CA THR A 211 -1.82 13.07 -9.61
C THR A 211 -2.82 14.09 -10.13
N TYR A 212 -3.17 14.03 -11.42
CA TYR A 212 -4.20 14.91 -11.98
C TYR A 212 -5.54 14.69 -11.26
N VAL A 213 -6.27 15.76 -10.99
CA VAL A 213 -7.51 15.72 -10.18
C VAL A 213 -8.74 15.42 -11.06
N ASP A 214 -8.67 15.67 -12.37
CA ASP A 214 -9.83 15.60 -13.24
C ASP A 214 -10.14 14.16 -13.69
N LYS A 215 -10.81 13.43 -12.78
CA LYS A 215 -11.25 12.03 -12.95
C LYS A 215 -12.24 11.83 -14.11
N GLY A 216 -12.70 12.90 -14.76
CA GLY A 216 -13.67 12.87 -15.86
C GLY A 216 -13.06 12.89 -17.26
N VAL A 217 -11.76 13.13 -17.40
CA VAL A 217 -11.09 13.27 -18.71
C VAL A 217 -10.55 11.92 -19.19
N PRO A 218 -10.65 11.57 -20.48
CA PRO A 218 -10.13 10.32 -21.03
C PRO A 218 -8.63 10.08 -20.77
N GLU A 219 -7.87 11.14 -20.54
CA GLU A 219 -6.42 11.13 -20.29
C GLU A 219 -6.06 10.96 -18.80
N TYR A 220 -7.05 10.78 -17.91
CA TYR A 220 -6.80 10.57 -16.48
C TYR A 220 -5.94 9.33 -16.24
N ASP A 221 -4.81 9.49 -15.57
CA ASP A 221 -3.93 8.40 -15.14
C ASP A 221 -3.43 8.65 -13.71
N ASP A 222 -3.90 7.86 -12.75
CA ASP A 222 -3.48 7.93 -11.33
C ASP A 222 -2.12 7.25 -11.06
N LYS A 223 -1.41 6.80 -12.10
CA LYS A 223 -0.02 6.33 -12.06
C LYS A 223 1.01 7.42 -12.36
N GLU A 224 0.58 8.55 -12.92
CA GLU A 224 1.46 9.66 -13.24
C GLU A 224 1.25 10.85 -12.29
N LEU A 225 2.36 11.47 -11.91
CA LEU A 225 2.31 12.71 -11.15
C LEU A 225 2.09 13.90 -12.08
N ASP A 226 1.31 14.85 -11.60
CA ASP A 226 1.07 16.14 -12.23
C ASP A 226 2.39 16.92 -12.35
N ARG A 227 2.90 17.01 -13.57
CA ARG A 227 4.23 17.59 -13.82
C ARG A 227 4.22 19.11 -13.69
N GLU A 228 3.10 19.75 -14.01
CA GLU A 228 2.95 21.20 -13.88
C GLU A 228 3.01 21.58 -12.41
N PHE A 229 2.22 20.90 -11.58
CA PHE A 229 2.29 21.05 -10.13
C PHE A 229 3.70 20.88 -9.58
N LEU A 230 4.42 19.81 -9.98
CA LEU A 230 5.78 19.59 -9.49
C LEU A 230 6.77 20.69 -9.91
N LEU A 231 6.54 21.35 -11.06
CA LEU A 231 7.33 22.50 -11.50
C LEU A 231 7.00 23.75 -10.68
N ASP A 232 5.72 23.99 -10.41
CA ASP A 232 5.23 25.14 -9.62
C ASP A 232 5.77 25.13 -8.19
N LEU A 233 6.06 23.95 -7.62
CA LEU A 233 6.70 23.82 -6.30
C LEU A 233 8.06 24.53 -6.20
N ARG A 234 8.71 24.88 -7.31
CA ARG A 234 9.95 25.67 -7.31
C ARG A 234 9.75 27.10 -6.81
N GLU A 235 8.57 27.66 -7.04
CA GLU A 235 8.25 29.03 -6.64
C GLU A 235 8.08 29.16 -5.13
N LEU A 236 7.85 28.06 -4.41
CA LEU A 236 7.85 28.01 -2.94
C LEU A 236 9.20 28.40 -2.33
N ARG A 237 10.27 28.50 -3.14
CA ARG A 237 11.58 29.00 -2.70
C ARG A 237 11.50 30.39 -2.07
N ILE A 238 10.49 31.20 -2.41
CA ILE A 238 10.25 32.51 -1.76
C ILE A 238 10.09 32.40 -0.24
N LEU A 239 9.58 31.27 0.27
CA LEU A 239 9.47 31.02 1.71
C LEU A 239 10.84 30.89 2.39
N LEU A 240 11.89 30.51 1.66
CA LEU A 240 13.26 30.52 2.19
C LEU A 240 13.80 31.96 2.36
N GLU A 241 13.35 32.89 1.53
CA GLU A 241 13.73 34.31 1.60
C GLU A 241 12.98 35.03 2.73
N LYS A 242 11.73 34.62 2.97
CA LYS A 242 10.85 35.13 4.03
C LYS A 242 10.86 34.30 5.31
N GLU A 243 11.84 33.42 5.48
CA GLU A 243 11.92 32.47 6.60
C GLU A 243 11.85 33.16 7.98
N LYS A 244 12.42 34.36 8.13
CA LYS A 244 12.37 35.12 9.41
C LYS A 244 10.95 35.54 9.80
N GLU A 245 10.14 35.94 8.82
CA GLU A 245 8.74 36.32 9.03
C GLU A 245 7.92 35.08 9.40
N HIS A 246 8.12 33.98 8.67
CA HIS A 246 7.48 32.70 8.95
C HIS A 246 7.85 32.18 10.34
N LYS A 247 9.14 32.22 10.68
CA LYS A 247 9.67 31.86 12.01
C LYS A 247 8.96 32.63 13.11
N HIS A 248 8.84 33.94 12.96
CA HIS A 248 8.18 34.79 13.95
C HIS A 248 6.74 34.33 14.23
N LEU A 249 5.94 34.12 13.19
CA LEU A 249 4.56 33.67 13.29
C LEU A 249 4.45 32.28 13.95
N VAL A 250 5.28 31.33 13.50
CA VAL A 250 5.27 29.95 14.03
C VAL A 250 5.69 29.92 15.49
N CYS A 251 6.80 30.55 15.85
CA CYS A 251 7.28 30.60 17.23
C CYS A 251 6.26 31.30 18.15
N GLN A 252 5.64 32.41 17.71
CA GLN A 252 4.62 33.09 18.49
C GLN A 252 3.44 32.17 18.85
N LYS A 253 2.96 31.37 17.89
CA LYS A 253 1.82 30.46 18.10
C LYS A 253 2.16 29.18 18.84
N LEU A 254 3.39 28.68 18.71
CA LEU A 254 3.82 27.43 19.34
C LEU A 254 4.39 27.60 20.75
N LYS A 255 4.83 28.82 21.13
CA LYS A 255 5.31 29.10 22.48
C LYS A 255 4.38 28.62 23.61
N PRO A 256 3.05 28.80 23.56
CA PRO A 256 2.15 28.28 24.59
C PRO A 256 1.87 26.77 24.48
N GLN A 257 2.25 26.11 23.39
CA GLN A 257 1.91 24.70 23.11
C GLN A 257 3.08 23.74 23.35
N LEU A 258 4.31 24.22 23.24
CA LEU A 258 5.52 23.41 23.37
C LEU A 258 6.15 23.59 24.75
N LEU A 259 6.80 22.53 25.25
CA LEU A 259 7.70 22.65 26.39
C LEU A 259 8.89 23.55 26.05
N GLU A 260 9.41 24.25 27.04
CA GLU A 260 10.50 25.24 26.88
C GLU A 260 11.70 24.66 26.11
N ARG A 261 12.09 23.41 26.40
CA ARG A 261 13.18 22.73 25.70
C ARG A 261 12.89 22.54 24.20
N SER A 262 11.70 22.06 23.85
CA SER A 262 11.30 21.84 22.45
C SER A 262 11.12 23.18 21.71
N TYR A 263 10.64 24.22 22.41
CA TYR A 263 10.53 25.56 21.86
C TYR A 263 11.90 26.18 21.53
N GLN A 264 12.85 26.10 22.47
CA GLN A 264 14.22 26.61 22.26
C GLN A 264 14.92 25.88 21.11
N GLU A 265 14.72 24.57 21.02
CA GLU A 265 15.24 23.74 19.93
C GLU A 265 14.64 24.17 18.58
N LEU A 266 13.31 24.30 18.51
CA LEU A 266 12.61 24.79 17.33
C LEU A 266 13.14 26.17 16.89
N ASP A 267 13.25 27.12 17.82
CA ASP A 267 13.71 28.47 17.51
C ASP A 267 15.14 28.45 16.92
N ALA A 268 16.04 27.65 17.52
CA ALA A 268 17.42 27.51 17.06
C ALA A 268 17.52 26.85 15.67
N ASN A 269 16.66 25.88 15.36
CA ASN A 269 16.76 25.07 14.15
C ASN A 269 15.72 25.38 13.05
N PHE A 270 14.85 26.36 13.25
CA PHE A 270 13.76 26.70 12.32
C PHE A 270 14.22 26.85 10.86
N ARG A 271 15.35 27.53 10.64
CA ARG A 271 15.93 27.71 9.31
C ARG A 271 16.31 26.39 8.65
N SER A 272 16.83 25.44 9.42
CA SER A 272 17.19 24.11 8.93
C SER A 272 15.95 23.30 8.57
N TYR A 273 14.89 23.34 9.40
CA TYR A 273 13.62 22.69 9.11
C TYR A 273 12.92 23.28 7.87
N THR A 274 12.94 24.60 7.74
CA THR A 274 12.39 25.29 6.55
C THR A 274 13.14 24.89 5.29
N ARG A 275 14.48 24.85 5.34
CA ARG A 275 15.30 24.36 4.21
C ARG A 275 15.04 22.91 3.87
N ALA A 276 14.79 22.04 4.85
CA ALA A 276 14.42 20.66 4.59
C ALA A 276 13.06 20.61 3.88
N LEU A 277 12.00 21.17 4.47
CA LEU A 277 10.64 21.09 3.93
C LEU A 277 10.48 21.80 2.59
N VAL A 278 10.94 23.04 2.44
CA VAL A 278 10.80 23.80 1.18
C VAL A 278 11.83 23.35 0.15
N GLY A 279 13.04 22.98 0.59
CA GLY A 279 14.08 22.48 -0.30
C GLY A 279 13.70 21.16 -0.98
N LEU A 280 12.94 20.29 -0.31
CA LEU A 280 12.34 19.11 -0.94
C LEU A 280 11.40 19.51 -2.08
N ALA A 281 10.42 20.37 -1.79
CA ALA A 281 9.43 20.85 -2.76
C ALA A 281 10.09 21.36 -4.05
N CYS A 282 11.10 22.23 -3.89
CA CYS A 282 11.82 22.85 -5.00
C CYS A 282 12.53 21.85 -5.94
N ASN A 283 12.73 20.60 -5.51
CA ASN A 283 13.47 19.59 -6.25
C ASN A 283 12.61 18.42 -6.74
N LEU A 284 11.32 18.33 -6.37
CA LEU A 284 10.48 17.17 -6.71
C LEU A 284 10.21 16.99 -8.21
N HIS A 285 10.30 18.05 -9.03
CA HIS A 285 10.26 17.93 -10.49
C HIS A 285 11.39 17.05 -11.06
N ARG A 286 12.48 16.83 -10.30
CA ARG A 286 13.61 16.00 -10.72
C ARG A 286 13.32 14.55 -10.40
N SER A 287 13.29 13.70 -11.43
CA SER A 287 12.96 12.27 -11.28
C SER A 287 13.84 11.54 -10.24
N ARG A 288 15.11 11.90 -10.10
CA ARG A 288 15.99 11.31 -9.07
C ARG A 288 15.49 11.63 -7.65
N GLU A 289 15.24 12.90 -7.38
CA GLU A 289 14.81 13.41 -6.06
C GLU A 289 13.42 12.89 -5.72
N LEU A 290 12.53 12.82 -6.72
CA LEU A 290 11.22 12.21 -6.57
C LEU A 290 11.33 10.73 -6.17
N ARG A 291 12.17 9.94 -6.85
CA ARG A 291 12.35 8.52 -6.50
C ARG A 291 12.91 8.35 -5.09
N SER A 292 13.76 9.26 -4.62
CA SER A 292 14.31 9.24 -3.26
C SER A 292 13.43 9.93 -2.21
N LEU A 293 12.20 10.35 -2.53
CA LEU A 293 11.31 11.11 -1.63
C LEU A 293 11.25 10.55 -0.21
N PHE A 294 10.98 9.25 -0.05
CA PHE A 294 10.88 8.64 1.28
C PHE A 294 12.20 8.69 2.06
N LEU A 295 13.32 8.47 1.38
CA LEU A 295 14.64 8.59 1.99
C LEU A 295 14.89 10.02 2.43
N GLU A 296 14.62 10.99 1.56
CA GLU A 296 14.85 12.41 1.85
C GLU A 296 13.95 12.94 2.97
N LEU A 297 12.70 12.48 3.07
CA LEU A 297 11.82 12.76 4.21
C LEU A 297 12.42 12.23 5.53
N VAL A 298 12.97 11.01 5.52
CA VAL A 298 13.63 10.45 6.70
C VAL A 298 14.88 11.24 7.06
N GLU A 299 15.79 11.44 6.10
CA GLU A 299 17.11 12.02 6.37
C GLU A 299 17.05 13.50 6.71
N ARG A 300 16.25 14.29 5.98
CA ARG A 300 16.22 15.74 6.16
C ARG A 300 15.22 16.22 7.20
N CYS A 301 14.20 15.42 7.49
CA CYS A 301 13.11 15.84 8.37
C CYS A 301 13.06 14.96 9.63
N LEU A 302 12.80 13.65 9.49
CA LEU A 302 12.53 12.79 10.65
C LEU A 302 13.76 12.53 11.53
N GLU A 303 14.95 12.32 10.95
CA GLU A 303 16.19 12.08 11.71
C GLU A 303 16.53 13.26 12.65
N PRO A 304 16.53 14.53 12.19
CA PRO A 304 16.69 15.68 13.09
C PRO A 304 15.72 15.68 14.27
N TRP A 305 14.42 15.50 14.04
CA TRP A 305 13.41 15.53 15.11
C TRP A 305 13.53 14.34 16.08
N ARG A 306 13.95 13.16 15.60
CA ARG A 306 14.26 12.01 16.46
C ARG A 306 15.47 12.28 17.36
N GLN A 307 16.52 12.91 16.83
CA GLN A 307 17.74 13.22 17.59
C GLN A 307 17.46 14.13 18.79
N VAL A 308 16.49 15.04 18.66
CA VAL A 308 16.04 15.93 19.75
C VAL A 308 14.84 15.38 20.53
N SER A 309 14.43 14.14 20.25
CA SER A 309 13.38 13.40 20.94
C SER A 309 12.02 14.12 20.94
N TRP A 310 11.64 14.71 19.81
CA TRP A 310 10.29 15.28 19.67
C TRP A 310 9.23 14.20 19.84
N SER A 311 8.14 14.52 20.54
CA SER A 311 6.99 13.61 20.58
C SER A 311 6.20 13.69 19.27
N HIS A 312 5.36 12.68 19.02
CA HIS A 312 4.43 12.71 17.88
C HIS A 312 3.50 13.94 17.93
N THR A 313 3.11 14.34 19.15
CA THR A 313 2.30 15.54 19.39
C THR A 313 3.05 16.83 19.05
N ASP A 314 4.31 16.95 19.48
CA ASP A 314 5.14 18.13 19.14
C ASP A 314 5.29 18.28 17.63
N LEU A 315 5.61 17.17 16.95
CA LEU A 315 5.74 17.16 15.50
C LEU A 315 4.43 17.54 14.79
N ARG A 316 3.30 17.00 15.24
CA ARG A 316 1.97 17.34 14.70
C ARG A 316 1.67 18.83 14.87
N ASN A 317 1.90 19.37 16.07
CA ASN A 317 1.65 20.78 16.37
C ASN A 317 2.56 21.68 15.54
N PHE A 318 3.84 21.34 15.42
CA PHE A 318 4.79 22.08 14.58
C PHE A 318 4.35 22.08 13.12
N LEU A 319 4.11 20.92 12.50
CA LEU A 319 3.76 20.84 11.09
C LEU A 319 2.44 21.57 10.79
N ALA A 320 1.43 21.44 11.65
CA ALA A 320 0.16 22.14 11.52
C ALA A 320 0.35 23.66 11.62
N CYS A 321 1.12 24.14 12.60
CA CYS A 321 1.38 25.57 12.76
C CYS A 321 2.26 26.13 11.63
N TYR A 322 3.27 25.38 11.20
CA TYR A 322 4.15 25.74 10.08
C TYR A 322 3.36 25.88 8.79
N PHE A 323 2.45 24.95 8.51
CA PHE A 323 1.52 25.01 7.38
C PHE A 323 0.64 26.25 7.41
N GLN A 324 -0.06 26.49 8.53
CA GLN A 324 -1.02 27.59 8.66
C GLN A 324 -0.35 28.96 8.67
N CYS A 325 0.77 29.13 9.37
CA CYS A 325 1.46 30.41 9.41
C CYS A 325 2.01 30.84 8.04
N ALA A 326 2.38 29.90 7.16
CA ALA A 326 2.79 30.27 5.81
C ALA A 326 1.62 30.86 5.00
N LEU A 327 0.41 30.33 5.17
CA LEU A 327 -0.81 30.83 4.50
C LEU A 327 -1.20 32.25 4.95
N GLU A 328 -0.72 32.69 6.10
CA GLU A 328 -0.93 34.06 6.60
C GLU A 328 0.07 35.07 6.03
N MET A 329 1.14 34.60 5.39
CA MET A 329 2.17 35.47 4.81
C MET A 329 1.71 36.06 3.48
N ASP A 330 2.10 37.31 3.24
CA ASP A 330 1.71 38.05 2.03
C ASP A 330 2.19 37.38 0.73
N VAL A 331 3.32 36.66 0.80
CA VAL A 331 3.90 35.97 -0.35
C VAL A 331 3.09 34.76 -0.82
N LEU A 332 2.19 34.21 -0.01
CA LEU A 332 1.27 33.12 -0.41
C LEU A 332 -0.15 33.63 -0.68
N ARG A 333 -0.35 34.94 -0.88
CA ARG A 333 -1.67 35.47 -1.27
C ARG A 333 -2.05 35.15 -2.71
N GLU A 334 -1.06 34.88 -3.57
CA GLU A 334 -1.29 34.42 -4.94
C GLU A 334 -1.95 33.04 -4.95
N ALA A 335 -3.09 32.90 -5.63
CA ALA A 335 -3.94 31.72 -5.56
C ALA A 335 -3.21 30.43 -5.99
N ASP A 336 -2.38 30.49 -7.02
CA ASP A 336 -1.67 29.33 -7.56
C ASP A 336 -0.56 28.85 -6.62
N LEU A 337 0.21 29.78 -6.05
CA LEU A 337 1.27 29.46 -5.10
C LEU A 337 0.69 28.94 -3.77
N LYS A 338 -0.44 29.51 -3.35
CA LYS A 338 -1.22 29.03 -2.20
C LYS A 338 -1.69 27.59 -2.41
N SER A 339 -2.34 27.32 -3.54
CA SER A 339 -2.81 25.99 -3.93
C SER A 339 -1.66 24.98 -3.96
N SER A 340 -0.52 25.36 -4.54
CA SER A 340 0.69 24.54 -4.57
C SER A 340 1.22 24.21 -3.17
N TRP A 341 1.25 25.20 -2.27
CA TRP A 341 1.64 25.00 -0.87
C TRP A 341 0.69 24.04 -0.13
N GLU A 342 -0.62 24.25 -0.25
CA GLU A 342 -1.64 23.41 0.37
C GLU A 342 -1.55 21.97 -0.11
N ARG A 343 -1.49 21.77 -1.42
CA ARG A 343 -1.38 20.47 -2.07
C ARG A 343 -0.08 19.74 -1.70
N TYR A 344 1.03 20.46 -1.62
CA TYR A 344 2.33 19.91 -1.20
C TYR A 344 2.36 19.53 0.28
N LEU A 345 2.12 20.50 1.15
CA LEU A 345 2.40 20.31 2.58
C LEU A 345 1.36 19.43 3.26
N THR A 346 0.14 19.31 2.72
CA THR A 346 -0.84 18.31 3.17
C THR A 346 -0.28 16.89 3.03
N VAL A 347 0.28 16.55 1.86
CA VAL A 347 0.87 15.22 1.62
C VAL A 347 2.13 15.03 2.45
N VAL A 348 3.04 16.00 2.46
CA VAL A 348 4.29 15.88 3.21
C VAL A 348 4.02 15.74 4.71
N THR A 349 3.10 16.51 5.27
CA THR A 349 2.69 16.38 6.68
C THR A 349 2.10 15.01 6.97
N SER A 350 1.20 14.53 6.11
CA SER A 350 0.59 13.20 6.20
C SER A 350 1.65 12.09 6.22
N CYS A 351 2.61 12.15 5.30
CA CYS A 351 3.71 11.19 5.19
C CYS A 351 4.65 11.25 6.40
N LEU A 352 5.08 12.45 6.82
CA LEU A 352 5.97 12.63 7.96
C LEU A 352 5.36 12.08 9.26
N LEU A 353 4.10 12.41 9.54
CA LEU A 353 3.41 11.92 10.72
C LEU A 353 3.20 10.40 10.71
N ARG A 354 2.99 9.81 9.52
CA ARG A 354 2.87 8.36 9.38
C ARG A 354 4.20 7.63 9.61
N MET A 355 5.27 8.18 9.05
CA MET A 355 6.61 7.58 9.10
C MET A 355 7.34 7.88 10.42
N TYR A 356 6.85 8.81 11.24
CA TYR A 356 7.45 9.15 12.53
C TYR A 356 7.11 8.11 13.60
N HIS A 357 7.88 7.02 13.60
CA HIS A 357 7.91 6.05 14.69
C HIS A 357 8.89 6.55 15.75
N THR A 358 8.42 6.70 16.99
CA THR A 358 9.19 7.15 18.16
C THR A 358 9.94 6.01 18.82
#